data_AF-A0AAX0PSY5-F1
#
_entry.id   AF-A0AAX0PSY5-F1
#
_cell.length_a   1.000
_cell.length_b   1.000
_cell.length_c   1.000
_cell.angle_alpha   90.00
_cell.angle_beta   90.00
_cell.angle_gamma   90.00
#
_symmetry.space_group_name_H-M   'P 1'
#
loop_
_entity.id
_entity.type
_entity.pdbx_description
1 polymer ?
#
loop_
_entity_poly.entity_id
_entity_poly.type
_entity_poly.pdbx_seq_one_letter_code
_entity_poly.pdbx_strand_id
1 'polypeptide(L)'
;INCRDIKFDIFTKDNNAISIIDLFANRENTSHLRLVLDKIKNRFIVQRIKTGIEFEDEFGTERSCNLKAEKSISIRIIQDISSAEIFINNGENVFTMRVFVPKDQYHIFVKNLNGEVKVQYKIHQLREMNS
;
A
#
# COMPACT_ATOMS: atom_id res chain seq x y z
N ILE A 1 16.25 -4.88 -9.07
CA ILE A 1 14.91 -5.37 -9.49
C ILE A 1 13.89 -4.85 -8.49
N ASN A 2 12.70 -4.43 -8.92
CA ASN A 2 11.71 -3.78 -8.05
C ASN A 2 10.93 -4.76 -7.14
N CYS A 3 11.57 -5.83 -6.67
CA CYS A 3 10.97 -6.90 -5.88
C CYS A 3 11.29 -6.72 -4.39
N ARG A 4 10.28 -6.54 -3.54
CA ARG A 4 10.46 -6.23 -2.12
C ARG A 4 9.40 -6.92 -1.25
N ASP A 5 9.81 -7.40 -0.08
CA ASP A 5 8.91 -7.74 1.02
C ASP A 5 8.95 -6.58 2.02
N ILE A 6 7.83 -5.87 2.12
CA ILE A 6 7.70 -4.63 2.88
C ILE A 6 6.71 -4.88 4.00
N LYS A 7 7.11 -4.59 5.23
CA LYS A 7 6.23 -4.60 6.39
C LYS A 7 6.09 -3.20 6.96
N PHE A 8 4.86 -2.79 7.23
CA PHE A 8 4.50 -1.62 8.02
C PHE A 8 3.69 -2.05 9.23
N ASP A 9 4.06 -1.58 10.40
CA ASP A 9 3.25 -1.64 11.61
C ASP A 9 2.86 -0.19 11.98
N ILE A 10 1.58 0.14 11.81
CA ILE A 10 1.04 1.49 11.99
C ILE A 10 0.28 1.53 13.31
N PHE A 11 0.67 2.44 14.19
CA PHE A 11 0.03 2.65 15.48
C PHE A 11 -0.59 4.05 15.49
N THR A 12 -1.87 4.12 15.86
CA THR A 12 -2.61 5.37 15.98
C THR A 12 -3.22 5.49 17.38
N LYS A 13 -3.07 6.68 17.97
CA LYS A 13 -3.80 7.05 19.19
C LYS A 13 -5.15 7.69 18.87
N ASP A 14 -5.24 8.37 17.73
CA ASP A 14 -6.39 9.16 17.35
C ASP A 14 -7.29 8.41 16.36
N ASN A 15 -8.60 8.40 16.65
CA ASN A 15 -9.58 7.75 15.79
C ASN A 15 -9.84 8.50 14.47
N ASN A 16 -9.27 9.71 14.31
CA ASN A 16 -9.40 10.50 13.09
C ASN A 16 -8.16 10.46 12.17
N ALA A 17 -7.14 9.67 12.55
CA ALA A 17 -5.90 9.57 11.79
C ALA A 17 -6.12 8.93 10.42
N ILE A 18 -5.40 9.43 9.42
CA ILE A 18 -5.35 8.85 8.09
C ILE A 18 -3.87 8.62 7.73
N SER A 19 -3.53 7.39 7.39
CA SER A 19 -2.20 7.03 6.88
C SER A 19 -2.29 6.67 5.41
N ILE A 20 -1.45 7.30 4.60
CA ILE A 20 -1.34 7.08 3.16
C ILE A 20 0.03 6.49 2.87
N ILE A 21 0.06 5.37 2.16
CA ILE A 21 1.29 4.75 1.65
C ILE A 21 1.19 4.70 0.14
N ASP A 22 2.10 5.39 -0.54
CA ASP A 22 2.22 5.35 -1.99
C ASP A 22 3.37 4.41 -2.36
N LEU A 23 3.07 3.36 -3.13
CA LEU A 23 4.01 2.38 -3.66
C LEU A 23 4.18 2.57 -5.16
N PHE A 24 5.22 1.98 -5.75
CA PHE A 24 5.52 2.11 -7.18
C PHE A 24 5.51 3.59 -7.61
N ALA A 25 5.98 4.48 -6.74
CA ALA A 25 5.87 5.89 -7.00
C ALA A 25 6.99 6.36 -7.92
N ASN A 26 6.68 7.28 -8.83
CA ASN A 26 7.72 8.12 -9.42
C ASN A 26 8.31 9.08 -8.38
N ARG A 27 9.42 9.71 -8.73
CA ARG A 27 10.16 10.61 -7.84
C ARG A 27 9.32 11.79 -7.33
N GLU A 28 8.39 12.27 -8.15
CA GLU A 28 7.51 13.40 -7.86
C GLU A 28 6.23 13.00 -7.09
N ASN A 29 6.02 11.69 -6.87
CA ASN A 29 4.82 11.11 -6.27
C ASN A 29 3.50 11.55 -6.96
N THR A 30 3.53 11.70 -8.29
CA THR A 30 2.36 12.02 -9.12
C THR A 30 1.75 10.79 -9.78
N SER A 31 2.52 9.70 -9.90
CA SER A 31 2.06 8.38 -10.36
C SER A 31 2.51 7.34 -9.33
N HIS A 32 1.55 6.54 -8.84
CA HIS A 32 1.74 5.62 -7.71
C HIS A 32 0.54 4.67 -7.54
N LEU A 33 0.74 3.55 -6.85
CA LEU A 33 -0.31 2.76 -6.21
C LEU A 33 -0.53 3.28 -4.80
N ARG A 34 -1.75 3.71 -4.47
CA ARG A 34 -2.04 4.31 -3.16
C ARG A 34 -2.78 3.35 -2.24
N LEU A 35 -2.28 3.23 -1.02
CA LEU A 35 -2.92 2.56 0.09
C LEU A 35 -3.36 3.62 1.10
N VAL A 36 -4.62 3.56 1.54
CA VAL A 36 -5.18 4.49 2.52
C VAL A 36 -5.74 3.70 3.69
N LEU A 37 -5.21 3.97 4.87
CA LEU A 37 -5.80 3.61 6.14
C LEU A 37 -6.63 4.79 6.66
N ASP A 38 -7.95 4.69 6.60
CA ASP A 38 -8.89 5.69 7.09
C ASP A 38 -9.48 5.21 8.43
N LYS A 39 -9.02 5.78 9.55
CA LYS A 39 -9.54 5.44 10.88
C LYS A 39 -10.91 6.04 11.19
N ILE A 40 -11.27 7.15 10.54
CA ILE A 40 -12.60 7.78 10.72
C ILE A 40 -13.67 6.80 10.26
N LYS A 41 -13.44 6.16 9.10
CA LYS A 41 -14.37 5.19 8.52
C LYS A 41 -14.05 3.74 8.87
N ASN A 42 -12.93 3.50 9.57
CA ASN A 42 -12.34 2.17 9.77
C ASN A 42 -12.27 1.36 8.47
N ARG A 43 -11.62 1.92 7.44
CA ARG A 43 -11.48 1.28 6.14
C ARG A 43 -10.03 1.26 5.69
N PHE A 44 -9.69 0.19 4.99
CA PHE A 44 -8.49 0.12 4.17
C PHE A 44 -8.89 0.24 2.71
N ILE A 45 -8.23 1.11 1.96
CA ILE A 45 -8.55 1.40 0.55
C ILE A 45 -7.28 1.25 -0.26
N VAL A 46 -7.37 0.55 -1.39
CA VAL A 46 -6.33 0.47 -2.41
C VAL A 46 -6.83 1.17 -3.66
N GLN A 47 -6.11 2.21 -4.08
CA GLN A 47 -6.44 3.05 -5.24
C GLN A 47 -5.39 2.88 -6.32
N ARG A 48 -5.83 2.43 -7.50
CA ARG A 48 -5.00 2.25 -8.71
C ARG A 48 -5.17 3.37 -9.74
N ILE A 49 -5.94 4.41 -9.42
CA ILE A 49 -6.27 5.49 -10.37
C ILE A 49 -5.05 6.24 -10.92
N LYS A 50 -3.90 6.18 -10.24
CA LYS A 50 -2.65 6.84 -10.66
C LYS A 50 -1.53 5.87 -11.04
N THR A 51 -1.83 4.58 -11.20
CA THR A 51 -0.85 3.57 -11.60
C THR A 51 -0.80 3.41 -13.10
N GLY A 52 0.21 4.00 -13.76
CA GLY A 52 0.61 3.68 -15.13
C GLY A 52 -0.52 3.58 -16.17
N ILE A 53 -0.44 2.55 -17.03
CA ILE A 53 -1.32 2.35 -18.18
C ILE A 53 -2.73 1.95 -17.68
N GLU A 54 -3.73 2.74 -18.05
CA GLU A 54 -5.14 2.48 -17.80
C GLU A 54 -5.57 1.18 -18.50
N PHE A 55 -5.59 0.06 -17.76
CA PHE A 55 -6.17 -1.19 -18.22
C PHE A 55 -7.54 -1.37 -17.55
N GLU A 56 -8.57 -1.08 -18.33
CA GLU A 56 -9.99 -1.44 -18.20
C GLU A 56 -10.77 -0.85 -17.01
N ASP A 57 -11.60 0.14 -17.38
CA ASP A 57 -12.68 0.78 -16.61
C ASP A 57 -13.74 -0.21 -16.07
N GLU A 58 -13.81 -1.46 -16.53
CA GLU A 58 -14.85 -2.41 -16.12
C GLU A 58 -14.70 -2.92 -14.67
N PHE A 59 -13.48 -2.90 -14.11
CA PHE A 59 -13.23 -3.42 -12.77
C PHE A 59 -13.08 -2.33 -11.71
N GLY A 60 -13.26 -1.04 -12.02
CA GLY A 60 -13.18 0.06 -11.05
C GLY A 60 -11.77 0.36 -10.52
N THR A 61 -11.50 1.60 -10.11
CA THR A 61 -10.16 2.10 -9.74
C THR A 61 -9.83 1.97 -8.25
N GLU A 62 -10.76 1.45 -7.47
CA GLU A 62 -10.62 1.29 -6.02
C GLU A 62 -11.08 -0.08 -5.54
N ARG A 63 -10.40 -0.59 -4.51
CA ARG A 63 -10.83 -1.73 -3.69
C ARG A 63 -10.74 -1.32 -2.24
N SER A 64 -11.60 -1.88 -1.39
CA SER A 64 -11.54 -1.58 0.03
C SER A 64 -12.11 -2.71 0.88
N CYS A 65 -11.69 -2.77 2.13
CA CYS A 65 -12.31 -3.59 3.16
C CYS A 65 -12.58 -2.75 4.41
N ASN A 66 -13.50 -3.22 5.24
CA ASN A 66 -13.64 -2.68 6.59
C ASN A 66 -12.49 -3.21 7.45
N LEU A 67 -12.06 -2.40 8.40
CA LEU A 67 -11.10 -2.75 9.41
C LEU A 67 -11.82 -2.85 10.75
N LYS A 68 -11.34 -3.74 11.61
CA LYS A 68 -11.68 -3.68 13.02
C LYS A 68 -11.16 -2.37 13.60
N ALA A 69 -11.87 -1.86 14.61
CA ALA A 69 -11.48 -0.64 15.32
C ALA A 69 -10.25 -0.88 16.22
N GLU A 70 -9.10 -1.13 15.60
CA GLU A 70 -7.85 -1.47 16.27
C GLU A 70 -6.91 -0.27 16.33
N LYS A 71 -6.18 -0.13 17.44
CA LYS A 71 -5.18 0.95 17.61
C LYS A 71 -3.90 0.71 16.81
N SER A 72 -3.70 -0.51 16.31
CA SER A 72 -2.55 -0.90 15.52
C SER A 72 -2.98 -1.73 14.34
N ILE A 73 -2.37 -1.53 13.18
CA ILE A 73 -2.60 -2.32 11.97
C ILE A 73 -1.25 -2.77 11.41
N SER A 74 -1.17 -4.06 11.08
CA SER A 74 0.00 -4.61 10.40
C SER A 74 -0.30 -4.77 8.91
N ILE A 75 0.60 -4.31 8.05
CA ILE A 75 0.50 -4.40 6.61
C ILE A 75 1.78 -5.07 6.12
N ARG A 76 1.67 -6.23 5.48
CA ARG A 76 2.76 -6.85 4.72
C ARG A 76 2.46 -6.76 3.25
N ILE A 77 3.46 -6.41 2.45
CA ILE A 77 3.33 -6.14 1.03
C ILE A 77 4.42 -6.93 0.34
N ILE A 78 4.02 -7.89 -0.49
CA ILE A 78 4.91 -8.55 -1.44
C ILE A 78 4.79 -7.79 -2.75
N GLN A 79 5.83 -7.02 -3.05
CA GLN A 79 5.95 -6.22 -4.24
C GLN A 79 6.81 -6.97 -5.25
N ASP A 80 6.33 -7.14 -6.47
CA ASP A 80 7.10 -7.63 -7.62
C ASP A 80 7.11 -6.60 -8.75
N ILE A 81 7.82 -6.88 -9.84
CA ILE A 81 7.97 -5.99 -11.00
C ILE A 81 6.62 -5.51 -11.52
N SER A 82 5.62 -6.40 -11.59
CA SER A 82 4.31 -6.10 -12.15
C SER A 82 3.11 -6.49 -11.29
N SER A 83 3.32 -6.73 -9.99
CA SER A 83 2.25 -7.14 -9.08
C SER A 83 2.50 -6.69 -7.64
N ALA A 84 1.42 -6.64 -6.88
CA ALA A 84 1.47 -6.44 -5.44
C ALA A 84 0.43 -7.33 -4.75
N GLU A 85 0.86 -7.95 -3.66
CA GLU A 85 0.01 -8.67 -2.71
C GLU A 85 0.11 -7.98 -1.34
N ILE A 86 -1.03 -7.59 -0.79
CA ILE A 86 -1.13 -6.76 0.41
C ILE A 86 -1.92 -7.52 1.45
N PHE A 87 -1.26 -7.89 2.54
CA PHE A 87 -1.81 -8.66 3.65
C PHE A 87 -2.02 -7.71 4.84
N ILE A 88 -3.27 -7.56 5.27
CA ILE A 88 -3.64 -6.77 6.44
C ILE A 88 -3.81 -7.72 7.63
N ASN A 89 -3.27 -7.33 8.79
CA ASN A 89 -3.38 -8.08 10.06
C ASN A 89 -3.08 -9.57 9.90
N ASN A 90 -1.90 -9.88 9.35
CA ASN A 90 -1.44 -11.25 9.11
C ASN A 90 -2.37 -12.07 8.18
N GLY A 91 -3.04 -11.42 7.23
CA GLY A 91 -3.85 -12.08 6.21
C GLY A 91 -5.34 -12.17 6.53
N GLU A 92 -5.83 -11.45 7.54
CA GLU A 92 -7.26 -11.29 7.78
C GLU A 92 -7.99 -10.71 6.55
N ASN A 93 -7.34 -9.76 5.88
CA ASN A 93 -7.76 -9.28 4.56
C ASN A 93 -6.54 -9.30 3.63
N VAL A 94 -6.76 -9.70 2.36
CA VAL A 94 -5.72 -9.77 1.34
C VAL A 94 -6.20 -9.09 0.07
N PHE A 95 -5.34 -8.24 -0.51
CA PHE A 95 -5.55 -7.64 -1.83
C PHE A 95 -4.44 -8.11 -2.77
N THR A 96 -4.81 -8.60 -3.94
CA THR A 96 -3.87 -9.00 -4.99
C THR A 96 -4.18 -8.22 -6.25
N MET A 97 -3.15 -7.65 -6.89
CA MET A 97 -3.32 -6.91 -8.14
C MET A 97 -2.08 -6.92 -9.02
N ARG A 98 -2.30 -6.71 -10.31
CA ARG A 98 -1.25 -6.34 -11.27
C ARG A 98 -1.03 -4.84 -11.24
N VAL A 99 0.22 -4.41 -11.38
CA VAL A 99 0.65 -3.01 -11.37
C VAL A 99 1.67 -2.83 -12.49
N PHE A 100 1.36 -2.04 -13.52
CA PHE A 100 2.27 -1.83 -14.64
C PHE A 100 2.87 -0.43 -14.57
N VAL A 101 4.14 -0.33 -14.20
CA VAL A 101 4.84 0.94 -14.05
C VAL A 101 6.18 0.97 -14.79
N PRO A 102 6.67 2.15 -15.20
CA PRO A 102 8.03 2.34 -15.70
C PRO A 102 9.09 1.83 -14.71
N LYS A 103 10.27 1.45 -15.24
CA LYS A 103 11.37 0.86 -14.44
C LYS A 103 11.92 1.77 -13.34
N ASP A 104 11.76 3.09 -13.48
CA ASP A 104 12.20 4.11 -12.54
C ASP A 104 11.17 4.42 -11.43
N GLN A 105 9.99 3.80 -11.47
CA GLN A 105 8.98 3.94 -10.43
C GLN A 105 9.16 2.91 -9.30
N TYR A 106 10.08 3.22 -8.38
CA TYR A 106 10.40 2.38 -7.22
C TYR A 106 10.37 3.12 -5.89
N HIS A 107 9.90 4.37 -5.85
CA HIS A 107 9.81 5.12 -4.61
C HIS A 107 8.64 4.62 -3.73
N ILE A 108 8.79 4.81 -2.42
CA ILE A 108 7.75 4.57 -1.43
C ILE A 108 7.61 5.86 -0.62
N PHE A 109 6.40 6.38 -0.53
CA PHE A 109 6.09 7.55 0.30
C PHE A 109 5.10 7.16 1.41
N VAL A 110 5.29 7.73 2.60
CA VAL A 110 4.36 7.57 3.71
C VAL A 110 3.96 8.96 4.18
N LYS A 111 2.65 9.22 4.24
CA LYS A 111 2.08 10.48 4.69
C LYS A 111 1.01 10.20 5.74
N ASN A 112 1.14 10.85 6.88
CA ASN A 112 0.12 10.82 7.94
C ASN A 112 -0.61 12.16 7.99
N LEU A 113 -1.92 12.09 8.15
CA LEU A 113 -2.82 13.22 8.27
C LEU A 113 -3.63 13.05 9.55
N ASN A 114 -3.76 14.13 10.31
CA ASN A 114 -4.52 14.21 11.56
C ASN A 114 -3.96 13.30 12.68
N GLY A 115 -3.64 13.90 13.82
CA GLY A 115 -3.25 13.14 15.01
C GLY A 115 -1.83 12.58 14.99
N GLU A 116 -1.50 11.86 16.06
CA GLU A 116 -0.20 11.24 16.26
C GLU A 116 -0.20 9.79 15.74
N VAL A 117 0.55 9.56 14.66
CA VAL A 117 0.75 8.24 14.06
C VAL A 117 2.20 7.83 14.17
N LYS A 118 2.46 6.67 14.77
CA LYS A 118 3.77 6.02 14.75
C LYS A 118 3.78 4.94 13.67
N VAL A 119 4.74 5.05 12.75
CA VAL A 119 4.95 4.05 11.69
C VAL A 119 6.28 3.36 11.95
N GLN A 120 6.24 2.04 12.08
CA GLN A 120 7.43 1.19 12.04
C GLN A 120 7.44 0.46 10.71
N TYR A 121 8.62 0.28 10.11
CA TYR A 121 8.74 -0.39 8.83
C TYR A 121 9.97 -1.28 8.76
N LYS A 122 9.88 -2.28 7.88
CA LYS A 122 10.98 -3.15 7.50
C LYS A 122 10.86 -3.44 6.02
N ILE A 123 11.94 -3.26 5.27
CA ILE A 123 11.97 -3.51 3.82
C ILE A 123 13.08 -4.51 3.54
N HIS A 124 12.72 -5.61 2.90
CA HIS A 124 13.64 -6.62 2.41
C HIS A 124 13.64 -6.61 0.89
N GLN A 125 14.82 -6.47 0.30
CA GLN A 125 15.00 -6.70 -1.13
C GLN A 125 14.87 -8.20 -1.42
N LEU A 126 13.95 -8.58 -2.30
CA LEU A 126 13.82 -9.96 -2.75
C LEU A 126 14.87 -10.22 -3.84
N ARG A 127 15.45 -11.42 -3.80
CA ARG A 127 16.40 -11.89 -4.80
C ARG A 127 15.64 -12.36 -6.02
N GLU A 128 16.26 -12.20 -7.18
CA GLU A 128 15.82 -12.90 -8.37
C GLU A 128 15.90 -14.41 -8.11
N MET A 129 14.82 -15.13 -8.38
CA MET A 129 14.85 -16.58 -8.37
C MET A 129 15.43 -17.03 -9.69
N ASN A 130 16.67 -17.49 -9.68
CA ASN A 130 17.22 -18.21 -10.82
C ASN A 130 16.37 -19.46 -11.04
N SER A 131 15.77 -19.57 -12.21
CA SER A 131 15.03 -20.75 -12.67
C SER A 131 15.94 -21.67 -13.47
#